data_AF-A0A6B3HZV9-F1
#
_entry.id   AF-A0A6B3HZV9-F1
#
_cell.length_a   1.000
_cell.length_b   1.000
_cell.length_c   1.000
_cell.angle_alpha   90.00
_cell.angle_beta   90.00
_cell.angle_gamma   90.00
#
_symmetry.space_group_name_H-M   'P 1'
#
loop_
_entity.id
_entity.type
_entity.pdbx_description
1 polymer ?
#
loop_
_entity_poly.entity_id
_entity_poly.type
_entity_poly.pdbx_seq_one_letter_code
_entity_poly.pdbx_strand_id
1 'polypeptide(L)'
;FLSSVELAELAGVSQPSVTRFAVALGFDGYPALRRHLREVAPADAEQEGAGETYNEYQQAVRAEIENLQHLSDLLADPGPVERAGRLLAGSRPLPVLGLRAASSQARGF
;
A
#
# COMPACT_ATOMS: atom_id res chain seq x y z
N PHE A 1 -3.32 -0.85 -3.72
CA PHE A 1 -4.30 -1.93 -3.97
C PHE A 1 -4.43 -2.86 -2.77
N LEU A 2 -5.65 -3.03 -2.26
CA LEU A 2 -6.02 -3.83 -1.07
C LEU A 2 -5.80 -5.35 -1.25
N SER A 3 -5.55 -6.08 -0.17
CA SER A 3 -5.67 -7.54 -0.07
C SER A 3 -7.14 -7.98 -0.05
N SER A 4 -7.41 -9.30 -0.16
CA SER A 4 -8.79 -9.81 -0.14
C SER A 4 -9.46 -9.64 1.21
N VAL A 5 -8.68 -9.63 2.30
CA VAL A 5 -9.18 -9.38 3.66
C VAL A 5 -9.53 -7.90 3.80
N GLU A 6 -8.60 -7.01 3.49
CA GLU A 6 -8.82 -5.56 3.60
C GLU A 6 -9.98 -5.08 2.70
N LEU A 7 -10.11 -5.63 1.49
CA LEU A 7 -11.25 -5.31 0.62
C LEU A 7 -12.57 -5.83 1.20
N ALA A 8 -12.56 -7.02 1.82
CA ALA A 8 -13.75 -7.59 2.44
C ALA A 8 -14.23 -6.76 3.64
N GLU A 9 -13.29 -6.34 4.49
CA GLU A 9 -13.56 -5.45 5.61
C GLU A 9 -14.13 -4.12 5.15
N LEU A 10 -13.51 -3.48 4.15
CA LEU A 10 -13.97 -2.20 3.61
C LEU A 10 -15.36 -2.31 2.97
N ALA A 11 -15.65 -3.39 2.27
CA ALA A 11 -16.93 -3.61 1.60
C ALA A 11 -18.02 -4.19 2.53
N GLY A 12 -17.70 -4.48 3.80
CA GLY A 12 -18.66 -5.07 4.75
C GLY A 12 -19.10 -6.48 4.35
N VAL A 13 -18.24 -7.24 3.67
CA VAL A 13 -18.52 -8.60 3.21
C VAL A 13 -17.52 -9.60 3.79
N SER A 14 -17.81 -10.89 3.66
CA SER A 14 -16.85 -11.93 4.02
C SER A 14 -15.75 -12.09 2.95
N GLN A 15 -14.54 -12.46 3.36
CA GLN A 15 -13.42 -12.71 2.43
C GLN A 15 -13.76 -13.73 1.31
N PRO A 16 -14.50 -14.84 1.55
CA PRO A 16 -14.92 -15.74 0.47
C PRO A 16 -15.83 -15.08 -0.57
N SER A 17 -16.55 -14.02 -0.21
CA SER A 17 -17.41 -13.27 -1.14
C SER A 17 -16.58 -12.45 -2.12
N VAL A 18 -15.45 -11.87 -1.69
CA VAL A 18 -14.48 -11.20 -2.57
C VAL A 18 -13.89 -12.18 -3.58
N THR A 19 -13.51 -13.39 -3.14
CA THR A 19 -12.97 -14.41 -4.05
C THR A 19 -14.02 -14.89 -5.05
N ARG A 20 -15.26 -15.15 -4.60
CA ARG A 20 -16.35 -15.55 -5.50
C ARG A 20 -16.69 -14.46 -6.52
N PHE A 21 -16.64 -13.19 -6.12
CA PHE A 21 -16.83 -12.07 -7.04
C PHE A 21 -15.77 -12.05 -8.15
N ALA A 22 -14.48 -12.20 -7.79
CA ALA A 22 -13.40 -12.25 -8.78
C ALA A 22 -13.57 -13.42 -9.77
N VAL A 23 -14.01 -14.59 -9.28
CA VAL A 23 -14.31 -15.76 -10.12
C VAL A 23 -15.52 -15.51 -11.03
N ALA A 24 -16.56 -14.86 -10.53
CA ALA A 24 -17.73 -14.50 -11.33
C ALA A 24 -17.39 -13.52 -12.47
N LEU A 25 -16.34 -12.70 -12.28
CA LEU A 25 -15.77 -11.83 -13.33
C LEU A 25 -14.84 -12.57 -14.31
N GLY A 26 -14.63 -13.88 -14.14
CA GLY A 26 -13.81 -14.71 -15.03
C GLY A 26 -12.33 -14.78 -14.66
N PHE A 27 -11.93 -14.34 -13.47
CA PHE A 27 -10.55 -14.46 -12.98
C PHE A 27 -10.37 -15.70 -12.11
N ASP A 28 -9.14 -16.23 -12.01
CA ASP A 28 -8.80 -17.37 -11.14
C ASP A 28 -8.86 -17.07 -9.61
N GLY A 29 -9.50 -15.97 -9.24
CA GLY A 29 -9.62 -15.46 -7.88
C GLY A 29 -9.13 -14.02 -7.72
N TYR A 30 -9.25 -13.50 -6.51
CA TYR A 30 -8.92 -12.09 -6.22
C TYR A 30 -7.49 -11.67 -6.58
N PRO A 31 -6.43 -12.49 -6.39
CA PRO A 31 -5.08 -12.12 -6.80
C PRO A 31 -4.94 -11.83 -8.31
N ALA A 32 -5.62 -12.59 -9.16
CA ALA A 32 -5.59 -12.41 -10.62
C ALA A 32 -6.34 -11.12 -11.03
N LEU A 33 -7.54 -10.89 -10.47
CA LEU A 33 -8.28 -9.63 -10.65
C LEU A 33 -7.45 -8.42 -10.19
N ARG A 34 -6.84 -8.49 -9.01
CA ARG A 34 -5.99 -7.41 -8.47
C ARG A 34 -4.78 -7.12 -9.36
N ARG A 35 -4.18 -8.14 -9.96
CA ARG A 35 -3.09 -7.97 -10.92
C ARG A 35 -3.58 -7.28 -12.19
N HIS A 36 -4.69 -7.73 -12.75
CA HIS A 36 -5.27 -7.11 -13.93
C HIS A 36 -5.61 -5.63 -13.67
N LEU A 37 -6.25 -5.32 -12.55
CA LEU A 37 -6.54 -3.94 -12.14
C LEU A 37 -5.28 -3.08 -11.97
N ARG A 38 -4.13 -3.65 -11.59
CA ARG A 38 -2.86 -2.90 -11.56
C ARG A 38 -2.31 -2.61 -12.96
N GLU A 39 -2.59 -3.49 -13.92
CA GLU A 39 -2.10 -3.37 -15.30
C GLU A 39 -3.00 -2.42 -16.13
N VAL A 40 -4.30 -2.37 -15.85
CA VAL A 40 -5.27 -1.54 -16.58
C VAL A 40 -5.69 -0.27 -15.85
N ALA A 41 -5.44 -0.16 -14.54
CA ALA A 41 -5.63 1.12 -13.87
C ALA A 41 -4.64 2.12 -14.49
N PRO A 42 -5.12 3.28 -14.95
CA PRO A 42 -4.22 4.38 -15.25
C PRO A 42 -3.34 4.60 -14.02
N ALA A 43 -2.03 4.68 -14.23
CA ALA A 43 -1.16 5.31 -13.25
C ALA A 43 -1.74 6.71 -13.06
N ASP A 44 -2.36 6.93 -11.91
CA ASP A 44 -2.92 8.21 -11.48
C ASP A 44 -4.15 8.69 -12.27
N ALA A 45 -5.33 8.22 -11.86
CA ALA A 45 -6.58 8.97 -12.02
C ALA A 45 -6.67 10.18 -11.05
N GLU A 46 -5.53 10.81 -10.76
CA GLU A 46 -5.39 12.09 -10.07
C GLU A 46 -4.65 13.08 -10.98
N GLN A 47 -5.05 13.14 -12.25
CA GLN A 47 -4.65 14.22 -13.17
C GLN A 47 -5.86 14.76 -13.93
N GLU A 48 -6.92 15.12 -13.19
CA GLU A 48 -7.87 16.13 -13.69
C GLU A 48 -7.40 17.51 -13.23
N GLY A 49 -6.35 17.99 -13.89
CA GLY A 49 -5.85 19.35 -13.77
C GLY A 49 -5.12 19.70 -15.07
N ALA A 50 -5.82 20.34 -16.00
CA ALA A 50 -5.23 20.87 -17.21
C ALA A 50 -4.13 21.90 -16.86
N GLY A 51 -2.86 21.54 -17.08
CA GLY A 51 -1.72 22.46 -17.01
C GLY A 51 -0.41 21.76 -16.67
N GLU A 52 0.49 21.69 -17.66
CA GLU A 52 1.89 21.19 -17.59
C GLU A 52 2.06 19.66 -17.61
N THR A 53 2.48 19.13 -18.77
CA THR A 53 3.00 17.76 -18.87
C THR A 53 4.35 17.69 -18.17
N TYR A 54 4.36 17.21 -16.92
CA TYR A 54 5.58 16.97 -16.16
C TYR A 54 6.40 15.80 -16.74
N ASN A 55 7.74 15.90 -16.73
CA ASN A 55 8.60 14.76 -17.07
C ASN A 55 8.62 13.70 -15.95
N GLU A 56 9.16 12.51 -16.23
CA GLU A 56 9.19 11.38 -15.30
C GLU A 56 9.81 11.72 -13.93
N TYR A 57 10.86 12.54 -13.91
CA TYR A 57 11.54 12.95 -12.68
C TYR A 57 10.66 13.91 -11.86
N GLN A 58 9.99 14.84 -12.53
CA GLN A 58 9.07 15.78 -11.88
C GLN A 58 7.86 15.05 -11.29
N GLN A 59 7.32 14.05 -11.99
CA GLN A 59 6.25 13.21 -11.47
C GLN A 59 6.71 12.41 -10.25
N ALA A 60 7.88 11.79 -10.30
CA ALA A 60 8.44 11.05 -9.17
C ALA A 60 8.65 11.93 -7.92
N VAL A 61 9.16 13.15 -8.10
CA VAL A 61 9.34 14.11 -6.99
C VAL A 61 8.00 14.55 -6.43
N ARG A 62 7.00 14.82 -7.27
CA ARG A 62 5.67 15.23 -6.81
C ARG A 62 4.98 14.12 -6.02
N ALA A 63 5.02 12.88 -6.52
CA ALA A 63 4.50 11.72 -5.81
C ALA A 63 5.18 11.53 -4.44
N GLU A 64 6.50 11.79 -4.35
CA GLU A 64 7.21 11.75 -3.07
C GLU A 64 6.79 12.89 -2.12
N ILE A 65 6.57 14.10 -2.63
CA ILE A 65 6.05 15.22 -1.81
C ILE A 65 4.68 14.86 -1.23
N GLU A 66 3.78 14.31 -2.03
CA GLU A 66 2.45 13.86 -1.60
C GLU A 66 2.56 12.74 -0.54
N ASN A 67 3.44 11.75 -0.75
CA ASN A 67 3.72 10.73 0.24
C ASN A 67 4.21 11.32 1.57
N LEU A 68 5.12 12.29 1.53
CA LEU A 68 5.68 12.93 2.72
C LEU A 68 4.65 13.79 3.45
N GLN A 69 3.78 14.49 2.72
CA GLN A 69 2.66 15.24 3.30
C GLN A 69 1.70 14.29 4.03
N HIS A 70 1.29 13.21 3.37
CA HIS A 70 0.43 12.21 3.99
C HIS A 70 1.10 11.55 5.21
N LEU A 71 2.40 11.24 5.13
CA LEU A 71 3.15 10.73 6.27
C LEU A 71 3.17 11.73 7.43
N SER A 72 3.38 13.02 7.14
CA SER A 72 3.34 14.08 8.16
C SER A 72 1.98 14.12 8.87
N ASP A 73 0.88 14.01 8.13
CA ASP A 73 -0.46 14.01 8.70
C ASP A 73 -0.72 12.78 9.56
N LEU A 74 -0.29 11.59 9.10
CA LEU A 74 -0.39 10.35 9.89
C LEU A 74 0.43 10.42 11.18
N LEU A 75 1.58 11.09 11.14
CA LEU A 75 2.46 11.25 12.29
C LEU A 75 2.08 12.41 13.21
N ALA A 76 1.01 13.15 12.91
CA ALA A 76 0.48 14.20 13.79
C ALA A 76 0.05 13.64 15.16
N ASP A 77 -0.41 12.38 15.20
CA ASP A 77 -0.52 11.59 16.44
C ASP A 77 0.68 10.63 16.57
N PRO A 78 1.62 10.86 17.50
CA PRO A 78 2.77 9.97 17.70
C PRO A 78 2.40 8.67 18.43
N GLY A 79 1.21 8.59 19.05
CA GLY A 79 0.81 7.50 19.92
C GLY A 79 0.95 6.10 19.31
N PRO A 80 0.50 5.84 18.07
CA PRO A 80 0.69 4.55 17.39
C PRO A 80 2.16 4.14 17.26
N VAL A 81 3.03 5.08 16.86
CA VAL A 81 4.47 4.84 16.69
C VAL A 81 5.13 4.50 18.03
N GLU A 82 4.80 5.25 19.08
CA GLU A 82 5.34 4.97 20.42
C GLU A 82 4.90 3.60 20.95
N ARG A 83 3.64 3.22 20.73
CA ARG A 83 3.13 1.90 21.13
C ARG A 83 3.87 0.79 20.39
N ALA A 84 4.04 0.93 19.08
CA ALA A 84 4.83 -0.02 18.29
C ALA A 84 6.27 -0.09 18.82
N GLY A 85 6.92 1.05 19.07
CA GLY A 85 8.27 1.10 19.63
C GLY A 85 8.41 0.36 20.96
N ARG A 86 7.47 0.56 21.90
CA ARG A 86 7.46 -0.17 23.18
C ARG A 86 7.31 -1.69 22.99
N LEU A 87 6.44 -2.13 22.09
CA LEU A 87 6.25 -3.55 21.78
C LEU A 87 7.53 -4.16 21.18
N LEU A 88 8.15 -3.48 20.21
CA LEU A 88 9.37 -3.95 19.56
C LEU A 88 10.56 -3.98 20.52
N ALA A 89 10.70 -2.97 21.39
CA ALA A 89 11.77 -2.91 22.40
C ALA A 89 11.67 -4.02 23.45
N GLY A 90 10.47 -4.54 23.70
CA GLY A 90 10.24 -5.70 24.57
C GLY A 90 10.57 -7.05 23.92
N SER A 91 10.73 -7.11 22.59
CA SER A 91 10.94 -8.36 21.85
C SER A 91 12.34 -8.92 22.06
N ARG A 92 12.45 -10.21 22.36
CA ARG A 92 13.73 -10.92 22.52
C ARG A 92 13.66 -12.33 21.91
N PRO A 93 14.21 -12.53 20.69
CA PRO A 93 14.87 -11.54 19.82
C PRO A 93 13.86 -10.61 19.12
N LEU A 94 14.34 -9.52 18.50
CA LEU A 94 13.57 -8.69 17.57
C LEU A 94 13.91 -9.12 16.13
N PRO A 95 13.14 -10.03 15.51
CA PRO A 95 13.41 -10.44 14.13
C PRO A 95 13.09 -9.31 13.15
N VAL A 96 14.02 -9.00 12.26
CA VAL A 96 13.83 -8.03 11.17
C VAL A 96 13.92 -8.75 9.83
N LEU A 97 12.90 -8.58 8.98
CA LEU A 97 12.83 -9.18 7.65
C LEU A 97 12.57 -8.09 6.61
N GLY A 98 13.47 -7.96 5.64
CA GLY A 98 13.30 -7.10 4.46
C GLY A 98 13.39 -7.91 3.18
N LEU A 99 12.44 -7.69 2.27
CA LEU A 99 12.38 -8.35 0.96
C LEU A 99 12.60 -7.34 -0.16
N ARG A 100 13.22 -7.79 -1.27
CA ARG A 100 13.49 -6.97 -2.46
C ARG A 100 14.18 -5.65 -2.09
N ALA A 101 13.53 -4.52 -2.40
CA ALA A 101 14.04 -3.18 -2.18
C ALA A 101 14.33 -2.85 -0.70
N ALA A 102 13.72 -3.58 0.24
CA ALA A 102 13.92 -3.42 1.69
C ALA A 102 15.01 -4.34 2.28
N SER A 103 15.61 -5.22 1.46
CA SER A 103 16.53 -6.26 1.96
C SER A 103 17.85 -5.72 2.49
N SER A 104 18.40 -4.66 1.86
CA SER A 104 19.65 -4.05 2.30
C SER A 104 19.48 -3.29 3.61
N GLN A 105 18.34 -2.62 3.80
CA GLN A 105 18.02 -1.85 5.00
C GLN A 105 17.79 -2.80 6.18
N ALA A 106 17.07 -3.91 5.97
CA ALA A 106 16.82 -4.90 7.03
C ALA A 106 18.09 -5.56 7.57
N ARG A 107 19.14 -5.69 6.76
CA ARG A 107 20.45 -6.20 7.24
C ARG A 107 21.15 -5.26 8.22
N GLY A 108 20.75 -3.99 8.26
CA GLY A 108 21.34 -2.97 9.15
C GLY A 108 20.71 -2.91 10.54
N PHE A 109 19.69 -3.72 10.81
CA PHE A 109 19.02 -3.84 12.11
C PHE A 109 19.37 -5.18 12.76
#